data_AF-A0A2H9PQB2-F1
#
_entry.id   AF-A0A2H9PQB2-F1
#
_cell.length_a   1.000
_cell.length_b   1.000
_cell.length_c   1.000
_cell.angle_alpha   90.00
_cell.angle_beta   90.00
_cell.angle_gamma   90.00
#
_symmetry.space_group_name_H-M   'P 1'
#
loop_
_entity.id
_entity.type
_entity.pdbx_description
1 polymer ?
#
loop_
_entity_poly.entity_id
_entity_poly.type
_entity_poly.pdbx_seq_one_letter_code
_entity_poly.pdbx_strand_id
1 'polypeptide(L)'
;NFLLKGEIMVVTENEGCKKITAPCSFVSGAGVKKLGYAISDTVLTTVHDNITNTTDIKEIEKNTVCDNYQEHNKFIENNNKSISKLKKVLIKNLSL
;
A
#
# COMPACT_ATOMS: atom_id res chain seq x y z
N ASN A 1 1.33 -8.51 4.07
CA ASN A 1 2.35 -9.32 3.36
C ASN A 1 2.88 -10.37 4.30
N PHE A 2 3.02 -11.60 3.83
CA PHE A 2 3.59 -12.72 4.57
C PHE A 2 4.78 -13.26 3.79
N LEU A 3 5.98 -13.10 4.33
CA LEU A 3 7.21 -13.67 3.79
C LEU A 3 7.42 -15.03 4.47
N LEU A 4 7.08 -16.10 3.76
CA LEU A 4 7.04 -17.46 4.28
C LEU A 4 8.38 -18.20 4.12
N LYS A 5 9.20 -17.80 3.12
CA LYS A 5 10.54 -18.36 2.84
C LYS A 5 11.45 -17.29 2.26
N GLY A 6 12.75 -17.40 2.54
CA GLY A 6 13.81 -16.65 1.87
C GLY A 6 14.08 -15.29 2.48
N GLU A 7 14.81 -14.46 1.73
CA GLU A 7 15.26 -13.14 2.14
C GLU A 7 14.99 -12.14 1.02
N ILE A 8 14.47 -10.97 1.38
CA ILE A 8 14.20 -9.89 0.44
C ILE A 8 14.82 -8.58 0.92
N MET A 9 15.12 -7.71 -0.03
CA MET A 9 15.36 -6.30 0.21
C MET A 9 14.12 -5.52 -0.24
N VAL A 10 13.56 -4.69 0.64
CA VAL A 10 12.44 -3.81 0.33
C VAL A 10 12.90 -2.37 0.42
N VAL A 11 12.70 -1.60 -0.64
CA VAL A 11 12.98 -0.16 -0.67
C VAL A 11 11.66 0.59 -0.76
N THR A 12 11.47 1.57 0.14
CA THR A 12 10.34 2.51 0.10
C THR A 12 10.83 3.94 0.18
N GLU A 13 10.02 4.89 -0.27
CA GLU A 13 10.36 6.33 -0.23
C GLU A 13 10.59 6.83 1.21
N ASN A 14 9.83 6.32 2.18
CA ASN A 14 9.84 6.83 3.55
C ASN A 14 10.82 6.10 4.47
N GLU A 15 11.10 4.83 4.21
CA GLU A 15 11.88 3.99 5.11
C GLU A 15 13.24 3.57 4.55
N GLY A 16 13.55 3.98 3.32
CA GLY A 16 14.76 3.58 2.63
C GLY A 16 14.80 2.08 2.35
N CYS A 17 15.99 1.51 2.40
CA CYS A 17 16.29 0.13 2.07
C CYS A 17 16.30 -0.76 3.34
N LYS A 18 15.49 -1.81 3.37
CA LYS A 18 15.37 -2.73 4.51
C LYS A 18 15.51 -4.18 4.05
N LYS A 19 16.40 -4.92 4.72
CA LYS A 19 16.50 -6.37 4.56
C LYS A 19 15.48 -7.05 5.46
N ILE A 20 14.72 -7.99 4.90
CA ILE A 20 13.67 -8.72 5.60
C ILE A 20 13.89 -10.22 5.37
N THR A 21 13.82 -11.01 6.44
CA THR A 21 14.08 -12.47 6.42
C THR A 21 12.83 -13.22 6.88
N ALA A 22 12.54 -14.34 6.22
CA ALA A 22 11.44 -15.22 6.61
C ALA A 22 11.73 -15.98 7.93
N PRO A 23 10.69 -16.42 8.67
CA PRO A 23 9.29 -16.07 8.48
C PRO A 23 8.96 -14.70 9.07
N CYS A 24 8.23 -13.86 8.34
CA CYS A 24 7.73 -12.61 8.91
C CYS A 24 6.45 -12.11 8.21
N SER A 25 5.75 -11.19 8.87
CA SER A 25 4.63 -10.46 8.28
C SER A 25 4.83 -8.96 8.43
N PHE A 26 4.42 -8.20 7.43
CA PHE A 26 4.44 -6.74 7.48
C PHE A 26 3.29 -6.12 6.70
N VAL A 27 2.82 -4.98 7.20
CA VAL A 27 1.77 -4.17 6.57
C VAL A 27 2.42 -3.22 5.59
N SER A 28 1.86 -3.15 4.38
CA SER A 28 2.17 -2.07 3.45
C SER A 28 1.04 -1.06 3.49
N GLY A 29 1.35 0.19 3.82
CA GLY A 29 0.37 1.27 3.72
C GLY A 29 -0.16 1.44 2.29
N ALA A 30 -1.41 1.91 2.18
CA ALA A 30 -2.02 2.25 0.90
C ALA A 30 -1.23 3.37 0.21
N GLY A 31 -1.04 3.26 -1.12
CA GLY A 31 -0.28 4.23 -1.90
C GLY A 31 1.23 4.20 -1.69
N VAL A 32 1.77 3.33 -0.83
CA VAL A 32 3.23 3.19 -0.67
C VAL A 32 3.82 2.49 -1.90
N LYS A 33 4.65 3.22 -2.64
CA LYS A 33 5.49 2.65 -3.70
C LYS A 33 6.65 1.89 -3.07
N LYS A 34 6.93 0.69 -3.59
CA LYS A 34 8.04 -0.14 -3.10
C LYS A 34 8.71 -0.92 -4.22
N LEU A 35 10.01 -1.12 -4.07
CA LEU A 35 10.79 -2.06 -4.87
C LEU A 35 11.13 -3.26 -3.97
N GLY A 36 10.76 -4.46 -4.40
CA GLY A 36 11.16 -5.71 -3.75
C GLY A 36 12.23 -6.41 -4.59
N TYR A 37 13.36 -6.77 -3.97
CA TYR A 37 14.41 -7.57 -4.57
C TYR A 37 14.58 -8.87 -3.78
N ALA A 38 14.40 -10.02 -4.43
CA ALA A 38 14.61 -11.32 -3.81
C ALA A 38 16.11 -11.62 -3.74
N ILE A 39 16.64 -11.79 -2.54
CA ILE A 39 18.06 -12.12 -2.29
C ILE A 39 18.26 -13.64 -2.40
N SER A 40 17.23 -14.43 -2.06
CA SER A 40 17.21 -15.89 -2.17
C SER A 40 15.85 -16.39 -2.65
N ASP A 41 15.69 -17.70 -2.82
CA ASP A 41 14.40 -18.32 -3.17
C ASP A 41 13.31 -17.95 -2.15
N THR A 42 12.38 -17.11 -2.59
CA THR A 42 11.39 -16.47 -1.72
C THR A 42 9.98 -16.93 -2.03
N VAL A 43 9.18 -17.09 -0.96
CA VAL A 43 7.72 -17.19 -1.04
C VAL A 43 7.13 -15.99 -0.29
N LEU A 44 6.53 -15.07 -1.05
CA LEU A 44 5.85 -13.88 -0.53
C LEU A 44 4.37 -13.92 -0.91
N THR A 45 3.49 -13.89 0.08
CA THR A 45 2.04 -13.82 -0.11
C THR A 45 1.54 -12.43 0.26
N THR A 46 0.93 -11.73 -0.69
CA THR A 46 0.25 -10.45 -0.45
C THR A 46 -1.23 -10.69 -0.24
N VAL A 47 -1.84 -9.94 0.68
CA VAL A 47 -3.26 -10.02 0.97
C VAL A 47 -3.79 -8.59 0.98
N HIS A 48 -4.90 -8.37 0.29
CA HIS A 48 -5.57 -7.09 0.14
C HIS A 48 -7.00 -7.22 0.65
N ASP A 49 -7.55 -6.13 1.19
CA ASP A 49 -8.92 -6.11 1.69
C ASP A 49 -9.91 -6.23 0.52
N ASN A 50 -10.94 -7.06 0.69
CA ASN A 50 -12.07 -7.21 -0.25
C ASN A 50 -13.39 -6.92 0.48
N ILE A 51 -13.57 -5.66 0.89
CA ILE A 51 -14.68 -5.23 1.76
C ILE A 51 -16.04 -5.44 1.09
N THR A 52 -16.10 -5.31 -0.24
CA THR A 52 -17.32 -5.48 -1.04
C THR A 52 -17.64 -6.94 -1.33
N ASN A 53 -16.79 -7.89 -0.90
CA ASN A 53 -16.90 -9.30 -1.25
C ASN A 53 -17.02 -9.51 -2.78
N THR A 54 -16.34 -8.68 -3.55
CA THR A 54 -16.34 -8.74 -5.02
C THR A 54 -15.70 -10.05 -5.46
N THR A 55 -16.30 -10.73 -6.43
CA THR A 55 -15.79 -11.99 -6.99
C THR A 55 -15.21 -11.85 -8.39
N ASP A 56 -15.50 -10.74 -9.09
CA ASP A 56 -14.89 -10.44 -10.39
C ASP A 56 -13.45 -9.98 -10.19
N ILE A 57 -12.51 -10.78 -10.69
CA ILE A 57 -11.07 -10.50 -10.58
C ILE A 57 -10.68 -9.16 -11.20
N LYS A 58 -11.30 -8.76 -12.32
CA LYS A 58 -10.95 -7.50 -13.01
C LYS A 58 -11.34 -6.29 -12.17
N GLU A 59 -12.46 -6.39 -11.47
CA GLU A 59 -12.92 -5.35 -10.57
C GLU A 59 -12.03 -5.27 -9.32
N ILE A 60 -11.61 -6.41 -8.76
CA ILE A 60 -10.65 -6.46 -7.65
C ILE A 60 -9.31 -5.82 -8.06
N GLU A 61 -8.77 -6.19 -9.22
CA GLU A 61 -7.50 -5.67 -9.72
C GLU A 61 -7.58 -4.15 -9.93
N LYS A 62 -8.65 -3.64 -10.52
CA LYS A 62 -8.87 -2.19 -10.69
C LYS A 62 -8.84 -1.41 -9.38
N ASN A 63 -9.23 -2.04 -8.27
CA ASN A 63 -9.29 -1.40 -6.95
C ASN A 63 -8.01 -1.59 -6.12
N THR A 64 -7.14 -2.53 -6.49
CA THR A 64 -5.96 -2.93 -5.69
C THR A 64 -4.63 -2.68 -6.39
N VAL A 65 -4.65 -2.58 -7.72
CA VAL A 65 -3.49 -2.40 -8.58
C VAL A 65 -3.59 -1.05 -9.31
N CYS A 66 -2.44 -0.54 -9.70
CA CYS A 66 -2.30 0.71 -10.43
C CYS A 66 -1.29 0.47 -11.55
N ASP A 67 -1.66 0.76 -12.79
CA ASP A 67 -0.86 0.36 -13.95
C ASP A 67 0.29 1.32 -14.24
N ASN A 68 0.17 2.57 -13.80
CA ASN A 68 1.13 3.62 -14.10
C ASN A 68 1.24 4.68 -13.00
N TYR A 69 2.32 5.47 -13.06
CA TYR A 69 2.56 6.54 -12.09
C TYR A 69 1.49 7.64 -12.12
N GLN A 70 0.82 7.87 -13.25
CA GLN A 70 -0.19 8.94 -13.33
C GLN A 70 -1.43 8.59 -12.51
N GLU A 71 -1.91 7.34 -12.57
CA GLU A 71 -2.99 6.83 -11.73
C GLU A 71 -2.60 6.83 -10.25
N HIS A 72 -1.37 6.43 -9.94
CA HIS A 72 -0.85 6.44 -8.57
C HIS A 72 -0.86 7.85 -7.99
N ASN A 73 -0.34 8.83 -8.73
CA ASN A 73 -0.31 10.22 -8.30
C ASN A 73 -1.71 10.79 -8.11
N LYS A 74 -2.66 10.48 -9.02
CA LYS A 74 -4.07 10.87 -8.87
C LYS A 74 -4.69 10.31 -7.58
N PHE A 75 -4.40 9.05 -7.24
CA PHE A 75 -4.86 8.45 -5.98
C PHE A 75 -4.31 9.19 -4.76
N ILE A 76 -3.01 9.50 -4.74
CA ILE A 76 -2.37 10.25 -3.65
C ILE A 76 -2.96 11.65 -3.51
N GLU A 77 -3.14 12.38 -4.63
CA GLU A 77 -3.73 13.72 -4.63
C GLU A 77 -5.16 13.73 -4.10
N ASN A 78 -5.99 12.76 -4.52
CA ASN A 78 -7.39 12.66 -4.09
C ASN A 78 -7.49 12.36 -2.59
N ASN A 79 -6.62 11.50 -2.06
CA ASN A 79 -6.53 11.25 -0.62
C ASN A 79 -6.11 12.51 0.16
N ASN A 80 -5.09 13.22 -0.31
CA ASN A 80 -4.63 14.47 0.31
C ASN A 80 -5.73 15.54 0.32
N LYS A 81 -6.48 15.70 -0.78
CA LYS A 81 -7.65 16.60 -0.86
C LYS A 81 -8.71 16.22 0.17
N SER A 82 -9.04 14.94 0.29
CA SER A 82 -10.03 14.43 1.26
C SER A 82 -9.62 14.72 2.71
N ILE A 83 -8.36 14.44 3.05
CA ILE A 83 -7.79 14.75 4.38
C ILE A 83 -7.83 16.25 4.66
N SER A 84 -7.46 17.09 3.69
CA SER A 84 -7.48 18.55 3.86
C SER A 84 -8.89 19.09 4.13
N LYS A 85 -9.91 18.54 3.47
CA LYS A 85 -11.31 18.89 3.67
C LYS A 85 -11.78 18.49 5.06
N LEU A 86 -11.46 17.27 5.51
CA LEU A 86 -11.78 16.79 6.85
C LEU A 86 -11.13 17.66 7.94
N LYS A 87 -9.84 18.01 7.79
CA LYS A 87 -9.15 18.92 8.72
C LYS A 87 -9.86 20.27 8.84
N LYS A 88 -10.27 20.88 7.72
CA LYS A 88 -11.01 22.15 7.73
C LYS A 88 -12.34 22.05 8.49
N VAL A 89 -13.09 20.95 8.29
CA VAL A 89 -14.36 20.72 8.99
C VAL A 89 -14.13 20.54 10.50
N LEU A 90 -13.14 19.74 10.89
CA LEU A 90 -12.81 19.52 12.30
C LEU A 90 -12.37 20.82 12.98
N ILE A 91 -11.49 21.61 12.36
CA ILE A 91 -11.05 22.90 12.91
C ILE A 91 -12.24 23.81 13.11
N LYS A 92 -13.13 23.96 12.11
CA LYS A 92 -14.32 24.81 12.20
C LYS A 92 -15.23 24.41 13.37
N ASN A 93 -15.38 23.11 13.62
CA ASN A 93 -16.25 22.58 14.68
C ASN A 93 -15.60 22.63 16.07
N LEU A 94 -14.27 22.63 16.17
CA LEU A 94 -13.51 22.72 17.42
C LEU A 94 -13.15 24.17 17.81
N SER A 95 -13.27 25.12 16.88
CA SER A 95 -13.09 26.56 17.11
C SER A 95 -14.38 27.27 17.56
N LEU A 96 -15.40 26.50 17.97
CA LEU A 96 -16.66 26.92 18.59
C LEU A 96 -16.68 26.43 20.03
#